data_AF-A0A0B0DBV3-F1
#
_entry.id   AF-A0A0B0DBV3-F1
#
_cell.length_a   1.000
_cell.length_b   1.000
_cell.length_c   1.000
_cell.angle_alpha   90.00
_cell.angle_beta   90.00
_cell.angle_gamma   90.00
#
_symmetry.space_group_name_H-M   'P 1'
#
loop_
_entity.id
_entity.type
_entity.pdbx_description
1 polymer ?
#
loop_
_entity_poly.entity_id
_entity_poly.type
_entity_poly.pdbx_seq_one_letter_code
_entity_poly.pdbx_strand_id
1 'polypeptide(L)'
;EQMKMVKKVVDRKADAFVSECMAVNPEYQRVFQERLVKANITVIANVIEDHLDVMGPTLDDIAEAFSSTIPENGYVVIPETPYQEYFEKIAAKKGSQVVVADESTVEESYLKKFPFMIFPQNAALALAVADILEIDREVALKGMLKAPVDPGAMRVHRFGKKRAPKYFFNGFAANDVTSTLNIWERILELDYPSDESTIVMNCRSDRVERTIDFAEKVLPYIEMDRLIIMGESVQPILQAYEEGKISVDSLVNLEKSSTDVIVKHLQELPGNSVIYGIGNINGGGEELAAAVQDLEVVPSLSDYATGWEEDVIEPSIDEKSLREKKLQTTNK
;
A
#
# COMPACT_ATOMS: atom_id res chain seq x y z
N GLU A 1 -16.28 -10.62 -18.27
CA GLU A 1 -16.60 -10.80 -16.83
C GLU A 1 -17.57 -9.75 -16.31
N GLN A 2 -17.27 -8.47 -16.51
CA GLN A 2 -18.08 -7.32 -16.05
C GLN A 2 -19.58 -7.40 -16.38
N MET A 3 -19.97 -7.81 -17.59
CA MET A 3 -21.39 -8.03 -17.93
C MET A 3 -22.11 -9.03 -17.01
N LYS A 4 -21.41 -10.08 -16.55
CA LYS A 4 -21.98 -11.05 -15.59
C LYS A 4 -22.14 -10.44 -14.21
N MET A 5 -21.23 -9.54 -13.81
CA MET A 5 -21.35 -8.83 -12.52
C MET A 5 -22.50 -7.83 -12.54
N VAL A 6 -22.64 -7.03 -13.60
CA VAL A 6 -23.78 -6.11 -13.76
C VAL A 6 -25.11 -6.86 -13.65
N LYS A 7 -25.23 -8.03 -14.31
CA LYS A 7 -26.42 -8.87 -14.16
C LYS A 7 -26.67 -9.29 -12.71
N LYS A 8 -25.65 -9.74 -11.98
CA LYS A 8 -25.77 -10.11 -10.56
C LYS A 8 -26.18 -8.93 -9.68
N VAL A 9 -25.65 -7.74 -9.94
CA VAL A 9 -25.99 -6.50 -9.21
C VAL A 9 -27.48 -6.19 -9.37
N VAL A 10 -27.99 -6.26 -10.61
CA VAL A 10 -29.40 -6.07 -10.92
C VAL A 10 -30.26 -7.15 -10.27
N ASP A 11 -29.90 -8.42 -10.40
CA ASP A 11 -30.63 -9.55 -9.82
C ASP A 11 -30.69 -9.45 -8.28
N ARG A 12 -29.65 -8.90 -7.65
CA ARG A 12 -29.58 -8.65 -6.21
C ARG A 12 -30.27 -7.35 -5.77
N LYS A 13 -30.71 -6.50 -6.71
CA LYS A 13 -31.27 -5.17 -6.44
C LYS A 13 -30.36 -4.32 -5.55
N ALA A 14 -29.05 -4.34 -5.83
CA ALA A 14 -28.10 -3.55 -5.06
C ALA A 14 -28.33 -2.05 -5.25
N ASP A 15 -28.19 -1.28 -4.18
CA ASP A 15 -28.34 0.18 -4.19
C ASP A 15 -27.12 0.89 -4.82
N ALA A 16 -25.96 0.25 -4.82
CA ALA A 16 -24.72 0.77 -5.38
C ALA A 16 -23.90 -0.33 -6.06
N PHE A 17 -23.12 0.06 -7.06
CA PHE A 17 -22.16 -0.80 -7.75
C PHE A 17 -20.86 -0.02 -7.98
N VAL A 18 -19.78 -0.53 -7.39
CA VAL A 18 -18.42 -0.02 -7.61
C VAL A 18 -17.69 -1.03 -8.46
N SER A 19 -17.03 -0.58 -9.53
CA SER A 19 -16.31 -1.44 -10.45
C SER A 19 -15.02 -0.79 -10.91
N GLU A 20 -13.93 -1.56 -10.81
CA GLU A 20 -12.65 -1.20 -11.39
C GLU A 20 -12.67 -1.36 -12.91
N CYS A 21 -12.16 -0.35 -13.62
CA CYS A 21 -11.99 -0.38 -15.07
C CYS A 21 -10.53 -0.66 -15.43
N MET A 22 -10.18 -1.94 -15.61
CA MET A 22 -8.85 -2.37 -16.06
C MET A 22 -8.68 -2.33 -17.59
N ALA A 23 -9.53 -1.59 -18.31
CA ALA A 23 -9.50 -1.56 -19.76
C ALA A 23 -8.34 -0.68 -20.24
N VAL A 24 -7.26 -1.30 -20.72
CA VAL A 24 -6.11 -0.58 -21.27
C VAL A 24 -6.45 0.08 -22.62
N ASN A 25 -7.28 -0.55 -23.45
CA ASN A 25 -7.64 0.01 -24.75
C ASN A 25 -8.65 1.17 -24.59
N PRO A 26 -8.37 2.37 -25.13
CA PRO A 26 -9.27 3.53 -25.00
C PRO A 26 -10.70 3.29 -25.54
N GLU A 27 -10.86 2.52 -26.61
CA GLU A 27 -12.19 2.18 -27.13
C GLU A 27 -12.97 1.28 -26.17
N TYR A 28 -12.29 0.40 -25.43
CA TYR A 28 -12.94 -0.44 -24.43
C TYR A 28 -13.36 0.37 -23.21
N GLN A 29 -12.55 1.35 -22.78
CA GLN A 29 -12.92 2.31 -21.73
C GLN A 29 -14.19 3.08 -22.11
N ARG A 30 -14.24 3.58 -23.35
CA ARG A 30 -15.41 4.26 -23.89
C ARG A 30 -16.64 3.36 -23.91
N VAL A 31 -16.53 2.12 -24.42
CA VAL A 31 -17.65 1.17 -24.44
C VAL A 31 -18.11 0.82 -23.03
N PHE A 32 -17.16 0.68 -22.09
CA PHE A 32 -17.46 0.41 -20.70
C PHE A 32 -18.33 1.51 -20.09
N GLN A 33 -17.97 2.77 -20.33
CA GLN A 33 -18.72 3.91 -19.82
C GLN A 33 -20.02 4.16 -20.58
N GLU A 34 -20.02 4.19 -21.91
CA GLU A 34 -21.20 4.58 -22.70
C GLU A 34 -22.26 3.46 -22.79
N ARG A 35 -21.87 2.19 -22.66
CA ARG A 35 -22.76 1.06 -22.98
C ARG A 35 -22.92 0.03 -21.88
N LEU A 36 -21.96 -0.14 -20.98
CA LEU A 36 -21.98 -1.21 -19.98
C LEU A 36 -22.32 -0.72 -18.58
N VAL A 37 -21.40 0.00 -17.94
CA VAL A 37 -21.56 0.42 -16.54
C VAL A 37 -22.32 1.73 -16.44
N LYS A 38 -22.07 2.69 -17.34
CA LYS A 38 -22.69 4.02 -17.29
C LYS A 38 -22.58 4.62 -15.90
N ALA A 39 -21.35 4.70 -15.40
CA ALA A 39 -21.09 5.20 -14.07
C ALA A 39 -21.61 6.64 -13.95
N ASN A 40 -22.07 7.01 -12.76
CA ASN A 40 -22.40 8.38 -12.38
C ASN A 40 -21.22 9.10 -11.70
N ILE A 41 -20.26 8.34 -11.20
CA ILE A 41 -19.01 8.82 -10.60
C ILE A 41 -17.87 8.00 -11.19
N THR A 42 -16.89 8.67 -11.77
CA THR A 42 -15.64 8.08 -12.25
C THR A 42 -14.49 8.53 -11.36
N VAL A 43 -13.64 7.62 -10.91
CA VAL A 43 -12.42 7.94 -10.17
C VAL A 43 -11.22 7.67 -11.07
N ILE A 44 -10.44 8.71 -11.37
CA ILE A 44 -9.15 8.56 -12.07
C ILE A 44 -8.09 8.63 -10.99
N ALA A 45 -7.55 7.48 -10.59
CA ALA A 45 -6.68 7.40 -9.43
C ALA A 45 -5.31 8.06 -9.66
N ASN A 46 -4.77 8.02 -10.89
CA ASN A 46 -3.53 8.68 -11.28
C ASN A 46 -3.43 8.74 -12.82
N VAL A 47 -2.47 9.50 -13.35
CA VAL A 47 -2.05 9.50 -14.76
C VAL A 47 -0.54 9.28 -14.78
N ILE A 48 -0.12 8.05 -15.05
CA ILE A 48 1.29 7.62 -15.07
C ILE A 48 1.59 6.84 -16.33
N GLU A 49 2.88 6.70 -16.68
CA GLU A 49 3.29 5.88 -17.82
C GLU A 49 2.91 4.43 -17.60
N ASP A 50 1.95 3.96 -18.37
CA ASP A 50 1.48 2.59 -18.36
C ASP A 50 1.02 2.21 -19.77
N HIS A 51 1.33 1.00 -20.22
CA HIS A 51 0.92 0.47 -21.53
C HIS A 51 0.96 1.47 -22.70
N LEU A 52 2.07 2.21 -22.85
CA LEU A 52 2.24 3.28 -23.86
C LEU A 52 2.08 2.78 -25.30
N ASP A 53 2.30 1.49 -25.54
CA ASP A 53 2.07 0.83 -26.83
C ASP A 53 0.58 0.74 -27.20
N VAL A 54 -0.32 0.80 -26.21
CA VAL A 54 -1.78 0.67 -26.39
C VAL A 54 -2.49 2.00 -26.15
N MET A 55 -2.12 2.74 -25.11
CA MET A 55 -2.79 4.00 -24.72
C MET A 55 -2.23 5.21 -25.46
N GLY A 56 -1.05 5.08 -26.08
CA GLY A 56 -0.35 6.15 -26.77
C GLY A 56 0.98 6.48 -26.09
N PRO A 57 1.91 7.11 -26.83
CA PRO A 57 3.30 7.22 -26.40
C PRO A 57 3.55 8.20 -25.25
N THR A 58 2.56 9.00 -24.83
CA THR A 58 2.73 10.08 -23.84
C THR A 58 1.68 10.05 -22.75
N LEU A 59 1.97 10.72 -21.63
CA LEU A 59 1.00 10.94 -20.55
C LEU A 59 -0.24 11.72 -21.02
N ASP A 60 -0.11 12.58 -22.04
CA ASP A 60 -1.24 13.29 -22.64
C ASP A 60 -2.21 12.31 -23.31
N ASP A 61 -1.69 11.28 -23.99
CA ASP A 61 -2.49 10.24 -24.61
C ASP A 61 -3.22 9.40 -23.55
N ILE A 62 -2.56 9.10 -22.42
CA ILE A 62 -3.19 8.40 -21.29
C ILE A 62 -4.31 9.24 -20.67
N ALA A 63 -4.07 10.53 -20.44
CA ALA A 63 -5.09 11.45 -19.93
C ALA A 63 -6.29 11.53 -20.91
N GLU A 64 -6.02 11.57 -22.21
CA GLU A 64 -7.06 11.52 -23.25
C GLU A 64 -7.86 10.21 -23.19
N ALA A 65 -7.18 9.06 -23.09
CA ALA A 65 -7.81 7.76 -22.94
C ALA A 65 -8.76 7.74 -21.73
N PHE A 66 -8.27 8.13 -20.54
CA PHE A 66 -9.08 8.17 -19.32
C PHE A 66 -10.25 9.13 -19.41
N SER A 67 -10.13 10.23 -20.15
CA SER A 67 -11.24 11.19 -20.36
C SER A 67 -12.47 10.56 -21.01
N SER A 68 -12.30 9.43 -21.72
CA SER A 68 -13.40 8.66 -22.31
C SER A 68 -14.33 8.07 -21.25
N THR A 69 -13.82 7.82 -20.04
CA THR A 69 -14.58 7.27 -18.89
C THR A 69 -15.37 8.32 -18.13
N ILE A 70 -15.18 9.61 -18.43
CA ILE A 70 -15.93 10.70 -17.78
C ILE A 70 -17.43 10.54 -18.08
N PRO A 71 -18.31 10.55 -17.06
CA PRO A 71 -19.73 10.36 -17.24
C PRO A 71 -20.42 11.57 -17.85
N GLU A 72 -21.67 11.39 -18.29
CA GLU A 72 -22.58 12.50 -18.59
C GLU A 72 -23.35 12.89 -17.32
N ASN A 73 -23.44 14.19 -17.04
CA ASN A 73 -24.17 14.74 -15.88
C ASN A 73 -23.80 14.07 -14.54
N GLY A 74 -22.52 13.80 -14.32
CA GLY A 74 -22.01 13.10 -13.14
C GLY A 74 -20.75 13.76 -12.57
N TYR A 75 -19.91 12.95 -11.94
CA TYR A 75 -18.70 13.41 -11.27
C TYR A 75 -17.45 12.68 -11.75
N VAL A 76 -16.33 13.38 -11.75
CA VAL A 76 -14.99 12.82 -11.93
C VAL A 76 -14.17 13.20 -10.71
N VAL A 77 -13.73 12.20 -9.95
CA VAL A 77 -12.83 12.39 -8.82
C VAL A 77 -11.40 12.13 -9.29
N ILE A 78 -10.50 13.07 -9.04
CA ILE A 78 -9.09 13.01 -9.44
C ILE A 78 -8.19 13.39 -8.25
N PRO A 79 -6.93 12.92 -8.19
CA PRO A 79 -5.95 13.51 -7.30
C PRO A 79 -5.50 14.88 -7.83
N GLU A 80 -4.67 15.59 -7.08
CA GLU A 80 -3.90 16.71 -7.64
C GLU A 80 -3.07 16.23 -8.84
N THR A 81 -3.19 16.91 -9.97
CA THR A 81 -2.57 16.46 -11.22
C THR A 81 -2.38 17.59 -12.22
N PRO A 82 -1.30 17.59 -13.04
CA PRO A 82 -1.13 18.55 -14.13
C PRO A 82 -2.27 18.54 -15.15
N TYR A 83 -3.08 17.48 -15.19
CA TYR A 83 -4.21 17.31 -16.11
C TYR A 83 -5.55 17.83 -15.57
N GLN A 84 -5.57 18.51 -14.41
CA GLN A 84 -6.82 19.00 -13.81
C GLN A 84 -7.62 19.87 -14.79
N GLU A 85 -7.01 20.93 -15.35
CA GLU A 85 -7.71 21.83 -16.29
C GLU A 85 -8.21 21.09 -17.54
N TYR A 86 -7.47 20.07 -17.97
CA TYR A 86 -7.87 19.22 -19.09
C TYR A 86 -9.13 18.43 -18.74
N PHE A 87 -9.16 17.74 -17.60
CA PHE A 87 -10.33 16.98 -17.16
C PHE A 87 -11.53 17.88 -16.90
N GLU A 88 -11.34 19.06 -16.30
CA GLU A 88 -12.40 20.06 -16.10
C GLU A 88 -13.05 20.47 -17.42
N LYS A 89 -12.23 20.73 -18.45
CA LYS A 89 -12.71 21.07 -19.79
C LYS A 89 -13.53 19.93 -20.42
N ILE A 90 -13.12 18.67 -20.26
CA ILE A 90 -13.85 17.53 -20.80
C ILE A 90 -15.14 17.26 -20.01
N ALA A 91 -15.07 17.30 -18.68
CA ALA A 91 -16.22 17.15 -17.79
C ALA A 91 -17.29 18.20 -18.07
N ALA A 92 -16.91 19.47 -18.23
CA ALA A 92 -17.83 20.55 -18.57
C ALA A 92 -18.61 20.30 -19.87
N LYS A 93 -17.96 19.74 -20.91
CA LYS A 93 -18.63 19.36 -22.17
C LYS A 93 -19.69 18.26 -21.99
N LYS A 94 -19.53 17.42 -20.98
CA LYS A 94 -20.44 16.32 -20.64
C LYS A 94 -21.44 16.69 -19.53
N GLY A 95 -21.44 17.95 -19.06
CA GLY A 95 -22.27 18.40 -17.94
C GLY A 95 -21.84 17.82 -16.59
N SER A 96 -20.62 17.28 -16.50
CA SER A 96 -20.06 16.67 -15.29
C SER A 96 -19.16 17.63 -14.53
N GLN A 97 -18.94 17.33 -13.26
CA GLN A 97 -18.11 18.12 -12.36
C GLN A 97 -16.82 17.37 -12.01
N VAL A 98 -15.72 18.09 -11.92
CA VAL A 98 -14.46 17.54 -11.38
C VAL A 98 -14.39 17.86 -9.89
N VAL A 99 -14.01 16.85 -9.10
CA VAL A 99 -13.71 16.97 -7.68
C VAL A 99 -12.27 16.54 -7.47
N VAL A 100 -11.43 17.45 -6.98
CA VAL A 100 -10.03 17.15 -6.64
C VAL A 100 -9.99 16.64 -5.21
N ALA A 101 -9.43 15.45 -5.03
CA ALA A 101 -9.25 14.84 -3.72
C ALA A 101 -8.06 15.49 -2.99
N ASP A 102 -8.34 16.07 -1.82
CA ASP A 102 -7.35 16.74 -1.00
C ASP A 102 -6.76 15.78 0.05
N GLU A 103 -5.50 15.39 -0.18
CA GLU A 103 -4.74 14.49 0.69
C GLU A 103 -4.51 15.06 2.08
N SER A 104 -4.44 16.39 2.22
CA SER A 104 -4.22 17.06 3.50
C SER A 104 -5.38 16.86 4.48
N THR A 105 -6.55 16.44 3.98
CA THR A 105 -7.70 16.12 4.82
C THR A 105 -7.60 14.74 5.50
N VAL A 106 -6.58 13.95 5.16
CA VAL A 106 -6.35 12.60 5.68
C VAL A 106 -5.21 12.61 6.67
N GLU A 107 -5.56 12.45 7.95
CA GLU A 107 -4.59 12.39 9.03
C GLU A 107 -3.73 11.11 8.97
N GLU A 108 -2.41 11.24 9.10
CA GLU A 108 -1.48 10.11 9.15
C GLU A 108 -1.81 9.14 10.30
N SER A 109 -2.25 9.69 11.44
CA SER A 109 -2.70 8.91 12.60
C SER A 109 -3.90 8.02 12.31
N TYR A 110 -4.73 8.37 11.32
CA TYR A 110 -5.83 7.54 10.84
C TYR A 110 -5.33 6.43 9.91
N LEU A 111 -4.40 6.74 9.00
CA LEU A 111 -3.81 5.75 8.07
C LEU A 111 -3.05 4.64 8.79
N LYS A 112 -2.37 4.96 9.89
CA LYS A 112 -1.67 3.98 10.75
C LYS A 112 -2.60 2.96 11.43
N LYS A 113 -3.92 3.16 11.39
CA LYS A 113 -4.92 2.20 11.92
C LYS A 113 -5.21 1.06 10.95
N PHE A 114 -4.85 1.19 9.67
CA PHE A 114 -5.03 0.12 8.71
C PHE A 114 -4.02 -1.02 8.96
N PRO A 115 -4.42 -2.29 8.77
CA PRO A 115 -3.51 -3.43 8.93
C PRO A 115 -2.54 -3.62 7.74
N PHE A 116 -2.49 -2.66 6.83
CA PHE A 116 -1.68 -2.64 5.61
C PHE A 116 -1.41 -1.19 5.21
N MET A 117 -0.44 -0.98 4.32
CA MET A 117 -0.09 0.37 3.91
C MET A 117 -1.20 0.98 3.02
N ILE A 118 -1.63 2.19 3.38
CA ILE A 118 -2.53 3.03 2.58
C ILE A 118 -1.79 4.32 2.22
N PHE A 119 -1.91 4.71 0.95
CA PHE A 119 -1.48 6.02 0.47
C PHE A 119 -2.56 7.08 0.81
N PRO A 120 -2.18 8.26 1.31
CA PRO A 120 -3.13 9.34 1.62
C PRO A 120 -4.05 9.67 0.44
N GLN A 121 -3.50 9.75 -0.78
CA GLN A 121 -4.23 9.89 -2.04
C GLN A 121 -5.41 8.92 -2.18
N ASN A 122 -5.21 7.63 -1.92
CA ASN A 122 -6.27 6.62 -2.08
C ASN A 122 -7.40 6.82 -1.05
N ALA A 123 -7.06 7.19 0.17
CA ALA A 123 -8.04 7.52 1.20
C ALA A 123 -8.80 8.82 0.85
N ALA A 124 -8.11 9.83 0.33
CA ALA A 124 -8.70 11.09 -0.09
C ALA A 124 -9.67 10.92 -1.25
N LEU A 125 -9.31 10.11 -2.27
CA LEU A 125 -10.20 9.76 -3.38
C LEU A 125 -11.48 9.08 -2.88
N ALA A 126 -11.35 8.12 -1.96
CA ALA A 126 -12.50 7.43 -1.37
C ALA A 126 -13.39 8.36 -0.55
N LEU A 127 -12.80 9.30 0.20
CA LEU A 127 -13.53 10.32 0.96
C LEU A 127 -14.27 11.31 0.04
N ALA A 128 -13.65 11.74 -1.06
CA ALA A 128 -14.29 12.61 -2.04
C ALA A 128 -15.51 11.91 -2.70
N VAL A 129 -15.43 10.60 -2.97
CA VAL A 129 -16.60 9.82 -3.41
C VAL A 129 -17.67 9.76 -2.32
N ALA A 130 -17.29 9.57 -1.06
CA ALA A 130 -18.22 9.56 0.07
C ALA A 130 -18.94 10.91 0.21
N ASP A 131 -18.24 12.02 0.03
CA ASP A 131 -18.80 13.37 0.07
C ASP A 131 -19.81 13.60 -1.05
N ILE A 132 -19.52 13.17 -2.29
CA ILE A 132 -20.47 13.22 -3.42
C ILE A 132 -21.75 12.42 -3.12
N LEU A 133 -21.61 11.28 -2.43
CA LEU A 133 -22.72 10.42 -2.04
C LEU A 133 -23.41 10.86 -0.74
N GLU A 134 -23.01 11.98 -0.15
CA GLU A 134 -23.53 12.51 1.11
C GLU A 134 -23.40 11.52 2.29
N ILE A 135 -22.36 10.69 2.27
CA ILE A 135 -22.05 9.76 3.35
C ILE A 135 -21.32 10.52 4.46
N ASP A 136 -21.84 10.42 5.69
CA ASP A 136 -21.19 11.01 6.87
C ASP A 136 -19.72 10.59 6.97
N ARG A 137 -18.83 11.56 7.20
CA ARG A 137 -17.37 11.35 7.19
C ARG A 137 -16.95 10.27 8.19
N GLU A 138 -17.52 10.24 9.39
CA GLU A 138 -17.20 9.22 10.39
C GLU A 138 -17.68 7.83 9.97
N VAL A 139 -18.80 7.74 9.25
CA VAL A 139 -19.27 6.49 8.63
C VAL A 139 -18.30 6.03 7.55
N ALA A 140 -17.82 6.94 6.68
CA ALA A 140 -16.84 6.62 5.63
C ALA A 140 -15.52 6.12 6.22
N LEU A 141 -14.96 6.83 7.22
CA LEU A 141 -13.72 6.44 7.92
C LEU A 141 -13.85 5.06 8.58
N LYS A 142 -14.95 4.80 9.29
CA LYS A 142 -15.21 3.48 9.89
C LYS A 142 -15.43 2.40 8.84
N GLY A 143 -16.04 2.73 7.72
CA GLY A 143 -16.27 1.83 6.59
C GLY A 143 -14.96 1.37 5.96
N MET A 144 -14.06 2.32 5.67
CA MET A 144 -12.75 2.03 5.09
C MET A 144 -11.90 1.11 5.99
N LEU A 145 -11.86 1.37 7.31
CA LEU A 145 -11.13 0.50 8.25
C LEU A 145 -11.70 -0.93 8.36
N LYS A 146 -13.00 -1.09 8.08
CA LYS A 146 -13.68 -2.40 8.10
C LYS A 146 -13.67 -3.11 6.74
N ALA A 147 -13.27 -2.43 5.67
CA ALA A 147 -13.23 -3.00 4.34
C ALA A 147 -12.27 -4.21 4.34
N PRO A 148 -12.67 -5.34 3.75
CA PRO A 148 -11.77 -6.47 3.58
C PRO A 148 -10.51 -6.02 2.83
N VAL A 149 -9.35 -6.44 3.32
CA VAL A 149 -8.07 -6.18 2.67
C VAL A 149 -8.04 -6.94 1.35
N ASP A 150 -7.64 -6.26 0.28
CA ASP A 150 -7.39 -6.93 -0.99
C ASP A 150 -6.29 -7.99 -0.80
N PRO A 151 -6.41 -9.21 -1.34
CA PRO A 151 -5.37 -10.22 -1.23
C PRO A 151 -3.98 -9.74 -1.68
N GLY A 152 -3.91 -8.78 -2.61
CA GLY A 152 -2.68 -8.16 -3.11
C GLY A 152 -2.27 -6.87 -2.42
N ALA A 153 -3.01 -6.37 -1.42
CA ALA A 153 -2.59 -5.17 -0.68
C ALA A 153 -1.27 -5.44 0.06
N MET A 154 -0.38 -4.44 0.04
CA MET A 154 0.93 -4.56 0.65
C MET A 154 0.82 -4.64 2.18
N ARG A 155 0.93 -5.86 2.70
CA ARG A 155 0.95 -6.15 4.13
C ARG A 155 2.33 -5.85 4.71
N VAL A 156 2.33 -5.30 5.91
CA VAL A 156 3.55 -5.06 6.70
C VAL A 156 3.62 -6.15 7.77
N HIS A 157 4.59 -7.04 7.65
CA HIS A 157 4.78 -8.12 8.62
C HIS A 157 5.77 -7.70 9.69
N ARG A 158 5.36 -7.87 10.95
CA ARG A 158 6.22 -7.60 12.11
C ARG A 158 6.75 -8.93 12.64
N PHE A 159 8.06 -9.10 12.73
CA PHE A 159 8.65 -10.35 13.24
C PHE A 159 9.90 -10.12 14.11
N GLY A 160 10.36 -11.16 14.80
CA GLY A 160 11.52 -11.08 15.70
C GLY A 160 11.17 -10.70 17.15
N LYS A 161 12.00 -9.89 17.81
CA LYS A 161 11.83 -9.55 19.23
C LYS A 161 10.74 -8.49 19.41
N LYS A 162 9.82 -8.68 20.37
CA LYS A 162 8.72 -7.73 20.64
C LYS A 162 9.17 -6.27 20.81
N ARG A 163 10.22 -6.02 21.59
CA ARG A 163 10.70 -4.66 21.92
C ARG A 163 11.43 -3.95 20.77
N ALA A 164 12.00 -4.72 19.83
CA ALA A 164 12.74 -4.19 18.69
C ALA A 164 12.46 -5.11 17.48
N PRO A 165 11.21 -5.09 16.98
CA PRO A 165 10.79 -5.96 15.91
C PRO A 165 11.44 -5.54 14.60
N LYS A 166 11.43 -6.42 13.61
CA LYS A 166 11.71 -6.09 12.22
C LYS A 166 10.40 -5.85 11.48
N TYR A 167 10.43 -4.98 10.49
CA TYR A 167 9.27 -4.65 9.64
C TYR A 167 9.57 -5.10 8.23
N PHE A 168 8.79 -6.06 7.72
CA PHE A 168 8.90 -6.54 6.34
C PHE A 168 7.74 -6.01 5.50
N PHE A 169 8.07 -5.20 4.50
CA PHE A 169 7.15 -4.66 3.52
C PHE A 169 7.19 -5.56 2.28
N ASN A 170 6.06 -6.23 2.00
CA ASN A 170 5.94 -7.11 0.84
C ASN A 170 5.64 -6.32 -0.45
N GLY A 171 6.67 -5.67 -1.01
CA GLY A 171 6.60 -4.96 -2.29
C GLY A 171 6.74 -5.85 -3.52
N PHE A 172 6.84 -7.18 -3.38
CA PHE A 172 6.98 -8.06 -4.54
C PHE A 172 5.77 -7.99 -5.49
N ALA A 173 4.61 -7.57 -4.96
CA ALA A 173 3.38 -7.34 -5.71
C ALA A 173 3.33 -6.00 -6.44
N ALA A 174 4.29 -5.08 -6.21
CA ALA A 174 4.34 -3.82 -6.94
C ALA A 174 4.59 -4.10 -8.43
N ASN A 175 3.75 -3.54 -9.31
CA ASN A 175 3.72 -3.90 -10.72
C ASN A 175 4.82 -3.21 -11.54
N ASP A 176 5.28 -2.03 -11.14
CA ASP A 176 6.18 -1.18 -11.93
C ASP A 176 7.24 -0.43 -11.07
N VAL A 177 8.16 0.25 -11.76
CA VAL A 177 9.28 1.02 -11.18
C VAL A 177 8.77 2.16 -10.30
N THR A 178 7.82 2.94 -10.80
CA THR A 178 7.27 4.13 -10.12
C THR A 178 6.57 3.73 -8.83
N SER A 179 5.70 2.71 -8.88
CA SER A 179 5.04 2.17 -7.69
C SER A 179 6.04 1.65 -6.67
N THR A 180 7.11 0.98 -7.11
CA THR A 180 8.14 0.44 -6.20
C THR A 180 8.85 1.56 -5.45
N LEU A 181 9.20 2.66 -6.12
CA LEU A 181 9.84 3.84 -5.52
C LEU A 181 8.87 4.63 -4.63
N ASN A 182 7.62 4.84 -5.06
CA ASN A 182 6.62 5.53 -4.24
C ASN A 182 6.34 4.78 -2.93
N ILE A 183 6.36 3.45 -2.96
CA ILE A 183 6.28 2.64 -1.73
C ILE A 183 7.51 2.88 -0.85
N TRP A 184 8.72 2.94 -1.43
CA TRP A 184 9.93 3.20 -0.66
C TRP A 184 9.89 4.57 0.04
N GLU A 185 9.55 5.63 -0.69
CA GLU A 185 9.35 6.96 -0.12
C GLU A 185 8.30 6.95 1.00
N ARG A 186 7.20 6.23 0.78
CA ARG A 186 6.16 6.09 1.81
C ARG A 186 6.65 5.34 3.05
N ILE A 187 7.51 4.34 2.90
CA ILE A 187 8.14 3.64 4.03
C ILE A 187 9.00 4.63 4.85
N LEU A 188 9.75 5.50 4.18
CA LEU A 188 10.58 6.53 4.81
C LEU A 188 9.72 7.58 5.55
N GLU A 189 8.66 8.07 4.93
CA GLU A 189 7.72 9.03 5.54
C GLU A 189 7.04 8.51 6.81
N LEU A 190 6.74 7.21 6.85
CA LEU A 190 6.08 6.59 7.99
C LEU A 190 6.95 6.56 9.25
N ASP A 191 8.26 6.81 9.09
CA ASP A 191 9.27 6.93 10.15
C ASP A 191 9.25 5.72 11.09
N TYR A 192 9.29 4.52 10.50
CA TYR A 192 9.48 3.30 11.28
C TYR A 192 10.82 3.38 12.00
N PRO A 193 10.92 2.90 13.26
CA PRO A 193 12.22 2.73 13.90
C PRO A 193 13.10 1.89 12.98
N SER A 194 14.19 2.49 12.48
CA SER A 194 15.08 1.89 11.49
C SER A 194 16.52 1.99 11.98
N ASP A 195 17.06 0.87 12.44
CA ASP A 195 18.50 0.73 12.73
C ASP A 195 19.28 0.25 11.48
N GLU A 196 18.58 -0.35 10.49
CA GLU A 196 19.13 -0.82 9.21
C GLU A 196 18.01 -0.91 8.16
N SER A 197 18.27 -0.38 6.97
CA SER A 197 17.44 -0.46 5.78
C SER A 197 17.94 -1.56 4.85
N THR A 198 17.11 -2.58 4.63
CA THR A 198 17.46 -3.74 3.80
C THR A 198 16.49 -3.91 2.64
N ILE A 199 17.03 -3.98 1.43
CA ILE A 199 16.26 -4.35 0.23
C ILE A 199 16.48 -5.84 -0.07
N VAL A 200 15.39 -6.56 -0.35
CA VAL A 200 15.44 -7.95 -0.83
C VAL A 200 14.93 -7.98 -2.27
N MET A 201 15.83 -8.16 -3.24
CA MET A 201 15.48 -8.20 -4.66
C MET A 201 15.35 -9.65 -5.15
N ASN A 202 14.14 -10.03 -5.57
CA ASN A 202 13.89 -11.34 -6.18
C ASN A 202 13.98 -11.28 -7.71
N CYS A 203 14.95 -12.01 -8.26
CA CYS A 203 15.22 -12.10 -9.69
C CYS A 203 14.64 -13.40 -10.29
N ARG A 204 14.32 -13.38 -11.59
CA ARG A 204 13.71 -14.52 -12.27
C ARG A 204 14.30 -14.73 -13.66
N SER A 205 14.59 -15.97 -14.01
CA SER A 205 15.33 -16.33 -15.23
C SER A 205 14.56 -16.07 -16.53
N ASP A 206 13.23 -16.13 -16.52
CA ASP A 206 12.37 -15.84 -17.68
C ASP A 206 11.83 -14.39 -17.71
N ARG A 207 12.24 -13.52 -16.75
CA ARG A 207 11.91 -12.08 -16.70
C ARG A 207 13.13 -11.21 -16.44
N VAL A 208 14.19 -11.45 -17.21
CA VAL A 208 15.46 -10.71 -17.07
C VAL A 208 15.29 -9.22 -17.34
N GLU A 209 14.42 -8.83 -18.28
CA GLU A 209 14.14 -7.41 -18.59
C GLU A 209 13.67 -6.62 -17.37
N ARG A 210 12.76 -7.19 -16.56
CA ARG A 210 12.35 -6.58 -15.28
C ARG A 210 13.51 -6.43 -14.31
N THR A 211 14.42 -7.40 -14.28
CA THR A 211 15.61 -7.33 -13.41
C THR A 211 16.54 -6.21 -13.86
N ILE A 212 16.69 -6.01 -15.17
CA ILE A 212 17.44 -4.89 -15.76
C ILE A 212 16.77 -3.56 -15.40
N ASP A 213 15.45 -3.44 -15.57
CA ASP A 213 14.71 -2.22 -15.20
C ASP A 213 14.94 -1.86 -13.73
N PHE A 214 14.90 -2.84 -12.82
CA PHE A 214 15.14 -2.61 -11.40
C PHE A 214 16.59 -2.22 -11.11
N ALA A 215 17.56 -2.82 -11.80
CA ALA A 215 18.97 -2.47 -11.67
C ALA A 215 19.27 -1.03 -12.12
N GLU A 216 18.56 -0.53 -13.13
CA GLU A 216 18.83 0.77 -13.75
C GLU A 216 17.95 1.89 -13.22
N LYS A 217 16.70 1.58 -12.86
CA LYS A 217 15.65 2.58 -12.59
C LYS A 217 15.08 2.53 -11.17
N VAL A 218 15.38 1.50 -10.37
CA VAL A 218 14.88 1.37 -8.98
C VAL A 218 16.02 1.43 -7.98
N LEU A 219 16.90 0.42 -7.98
CA LEU A 219 17.96 0.28 -6.97
C LEU A 219 18.93 1.46 -6.89
N PRO A 220 19.28 2.18 -7.99
CA PRO A 220 20.10 3.40 -7.90
C PRO A 220 19.45 4.56 -7.16
N TYR A 221 18.12 4.55 -7.00
CA TYR A 221 17.33 5.62 -6.39
C TYR A 221 16.83 5.26 -4.98
N ILE A 222 17.23 4.11 -4.44
CA ILE A 222 16.90 3.67 -3.09
C ILE A 222 18.17 3.78 -2.23
N GLU A 223 18.11 4.59 -1.18
CA GLU A 223 19.15 4.60 -0.15
C GLU A 223 18.97 3.39 0.76
N MET A 224 19.97 2.51 0.80
CA MET A 224 19.91 1.26 1.57
C MET A 224 21.26 0.90 2.18
N ASP A 225 21.23 0.31 3.37
CA ASP A 225 22.42 -0.23 4.05
C ASP A 225 22.78 -1.62 3.49
N ARG A 226 21.76 -2.43 3.16
CA ARG A 226 21.93 -3.80 2.70
C ARG A 226 21.07 -4.14 1.50
N LEU A 227 21.67 -4.83 0.53
CA LEU A 227 20.97 -5.44 -0.61
C LEU A 227 21.14 -6.95 -0.55
N ILE A 228 20.04 -7.67 -0.41
CA ILE A 228 19.98 -9.12 -0.52
C ILE A 228 19.38 -9.46 -1.89
N ILE A 229 20.14 -10.15 -2.74
CA ILE A 229 19.63 -10.65 -4.02
C ILE A 229 19.33 -12.14 -3.93
N MET A 230 18.18 -12.56 -4.46
CA MET A 230 17.72 -13.95 -4.43
C MET A 230 17.06 -14.36 -5.76
N GLY A 231 16.65 -15.63 -5.84
CA GLY A 231 16.01 -16.19 -7.03
C GLY A 231 17.03 -16.67 -8.04
N GLU A 232 16.83 -16.35 -9.32
CA GLU A 232 17.68 -16.78 -10.43
C GLU A 232 18.05 -15.62 -11.36
N SER A 233 19.17 -15.75 -12.08
CA SER A 233 19.62 -14.79 -13.09
C SER A 233 19.87 -13.39 -12.52
N VAL A 234 20.53 -13.32 -11.37
CA VAL A 234 20.81 -12.07 -10.64
C VAL A 234 21.89 -11.18 -11.29
N GLN A 235 22.47 -11.63 -12.40
CA GLN A 235 23.62 -10.99 -13.07
C GLN A 235 23.42 -9.50 -13.41
N PRO A 236 22.24 -9.03 -13.88
CA PRO A 236 22.04 -7.60 -14.13
C PRO A 236 22.23 -6.73 -12.86
N ILE A 237 21.83 -7.24 -11.69
CA ILE A 237 22.03 -6.53 -10.42
C ILE A 237 23.52 -6.49 -10.05
N LEU A 238 24.21 -7.63 -10.18
CA LEU A 238 25.65 -7.72 -9.90
C LEU A 238 26.46 -6.79 -10.80
N GLN A 239 26.14 -6.76 -12.10
CA GLN A 239 26.78 -5.87 -13.06
C GLN A 239 26.54 -4.40 -12.72
N ALA A 240 25.30 -4.01 -12.39
CA ALA A 240 25.00 -2.64 -12.00
C ALA A 240 25.71 -2.22 -10.70
N TYR A 241 25.89 -3.15 -9.75
CA TYR A 241 26.70 -2.94 -8.55
C TYR A 241 28.19 -2.77 -8.88
N GLU A 242 28.78 -3.64 -9.71
CA GLU A 242 30.18 -3.56 -10.13
C GLU A 242 30.48 -2.28 -10.95
N GLU A 243 29.51 -1.81 -11.74
CA GLU A 243 29.58 -0.55 -12.47
C GLU A 243 29.39 0.69 -11.57
N GLY A 244 29.07 0.50 -10.28
CA GLY A 244 28.85 1.58 -9.33
C GLY A 244 27.52 2.32 -9.49
N LYS A 245 26.56 1.75 -10.22
CA LYS A 245 25.20 2.30 -10.36
C LYS A 245 24.37 2.06 -9.09
N ILE A 246 24.63 0.97 -8.38
CA ILE A 246 23.98 0.64 -7.11
C ILE A 246 24.99 0.88 -5.98
N SER A 247 24.68 1.82 -5.09
CA SER A 247 25.50 2.12 -3.92
C SER A 247 24.88 1.44 -2.70
N VAL A 248 25.61 0.50 -2.10
CA VAL A 248 25.18 -0.21 -0.88
C VAL A 248 26.39 -0.67 -0.07
N ASP A 249 26.29 -0.60 1.26
CA ASP A 249 27.38 -0.99 2.16
C ASP A 249 27.60 -2.51 2.17
N SER A 250 26.52 -3.27 2.06
CA SER A 250 26.58 -4.74 2.08
C SER A 250 25.67 -5.38 1.03
N LEU A 251 26.28 -6.00 0.01
CA LEU A 251 25.58 -6.86 -0.93
C LEU A 251 25.72 -8.34 -0.53
N VAL A 252 24.57 -9.01 -0.35
CA VAL A 252 24.49 -10.43 -0.02
C VAL A 252 23.86 -11.18 -1.19
N ASN A 253 24.64 -12.05 -1.83
CA ASN A 253 24.16 -12.88 -2.94
C ASN A 253 23.66 -14.24 -2.43
N LEU A 254 22.34 -14.45 -2.51
CA LEU A 254 21.65 -15.69 -2.18
C LEU A 254 20.98 -16.31 -3.41
N GLU A 255 21.52 -16.09 -4.61
CA GLU A 255 21.05 -16.75 -5.84
C GLU A 255 20.92 -18.27 -5.64
N LYS A 256 19.78 -18.84 -6.04
CA LYS A 256 19.41 -20.27 -5.90
C LYS A 256 19.42 -20.82 -4.47
N SER A 257 19.50 -19.97 -3.45
CA SER A 257 19.33 -20.39 -2.06
C SER A 257 17.87 -20.73 -1.77
N SER A 258 17.64 -21.62 -0.81
CA SER A 258 16.27 -21.93 -0.37
C SER A 258 15.67 -20.78 0.44
N THR A 259 14.34 -20.70 0.48
CA THR A 259 13.61 -19.73 1.30
C THR A 259 14.04 -19.75 2.76
N ASP A 260 14.30 -20.93 3.34
CA ASP A 260 14.76 -21.07 4.73
C ASP A 260 16.09 -20.35 4.99
N VAL A 261 17.03 -20.39 4.04
CA VAL A 261 18.32 -19.70 4.15
C VAL A 261 18.11 -18.19 4.15
N ILE A 262 17.22 -17.70 3.27
CA ILE A 262 16.91 -16.28 3.14
C ILE A 262 16.22 -15.79 4.42
N VAL A 263 15.20 -16.51 4.90
CA VAL A 263 14.50 -16.22 6.15
C VAL A 263 15.46 -16.18 7.34
N LYS A 264 16.41 -17.13 7.42
CA LYS A 264 17.43 -17.13 8.47
C LYS A 264 18.29 -15.86 8.41
N HIS A 265 18.72 -15.44 7.23
CA HIS A 265 19.43 -14.16 7.06
C HIS A 265 18.57 -12.97 7.53
N LEU A 266 17.28 -12.93 7.17
CA LEU A 266 16.37 -11.87 7.62
C LEU A 266 16.19 -11.86 9.15
N GLN A 267 16.19 -13.03 9.80
CA GLN A 267 16.09 -13.13 11.26
C GLN A 267 17.35 -12.62 11.98
N GLU A 268 18.52 -12.81 11.37
CA GLU A 268 19.84 -12.41 11.88
C GLU A 268 20.10 -10.90 11.78
N LEU A 269 19.33 -10.16 10.99
CA LEU A 269 19.41 -8.70 10.94
C LEU A 269 19.20 -8.08 12.35
N PRO A 270 19.64 -6.83 12.59
CA PRO A 270 19.39 -6.10 13.82
C PRO A 270 17.90 -6.02 14.21
N GLY A 271 17.65 -5.60 15.45
CA GLY A 271 16.30 -5.16 15.81
C GLY A 271 15.94 -3.89 15.04
N ASN A 272 14.66 -3.58 14.88
CA ASN A 272 14.20 -2.39 14.16
C ASN A 272 14.69 -2.31 12.71
N SER A 273 15.04 -3.42 12.05
CA SER A 273 15.35 -3.36 10.62
C SER A 273 14.08 -3.14 9.81
N VAL A 274 14.15 -2.22 8.84
CA VAL A 274 13.16 -2.02 7.79
C VAL A 274 13.59 -2.85 6.59
N ILE A 275 12.75 -3.79 6.17
CA ILE A 275 13.05 -4.74 5.11
C ILE A 275 12.01 -4.57 4.01
N TYR A 276 12.44 -4.28 2.79
CA TYR A 276 11.54 -4.09 1.65
C TYR A 276 11.83 -5.11 0.56
N GLY A 277 10.88 -6.02 0.30
CA GLY A 277 10.97 -7.03 -0.74
C GLY A 277 10.48 -6.49 -2.08
N ILE A 278 11.31 -6.56 -3.12
CA ILE A 278 11.01 -6.00 -4.45
C ILE A 278 11.39 -6.95 -5.59
N GLY A 279 10.90 -6.70 -6.80
CA GLY A 279 11.26 -7.46 -8.01
C GLY A 279 10.12 -8.35 -8.51
N ASN A 280 10.36 -9.66 -8.61
CA ASN A 280 9.35 -10.62 -9.09
C ASN A 280 8.64 -11.31 -7.92
N ILE A 281 7.31 -11.30 -7.91
CA ILE A 281 6.52 -12.09 -6.94
C ILE A 281 6.70 -13.60 -7.13
N ASN A 282 6.60 -14.05 -8.38
CA ASN A 282 6.77 -15.46 -8.73
C ASN A 282 8.25 -15.85 -8.73
N GLY A 283 8.55 -17.07 -8.30
CA GLY A 283 9.92 -17.62 -8.32
C GLY A 283 10.76 -17.22 -7.10
N GLY A 284 10.13 -17.09 -5.93
CA GLY A 284 10.80 -16.85 -4.65
C GLY A 284 10.14 -15.78 -3.77
N GLY A 285 9.54 -14.74 -4.37
CA GLY A 285 8.97 -13.60 -3.64
C GLY A 285 7.73 -13.98 -2.83
N GLU A 286 6.81 -14.75 -3.42
CA GLU A 286 5.61 -15.27 -2.75
C GLU A 286 6.00 -16.24 -1.62
N GLU A 287 6.94 -17.14 -1.88
CA GLU A 287 7.41 -18.10 -0.88
C GLU A 287 8.08 -17.39 0.31
N LEU A 288 8.90 -16.38 0.05
CA LEU A 288 9.53 -15.58 1.10
C LEU A 288 8.49 -14.80 1.90
N ALA A 289 7.54 -14.13 1.23
CA ALA A 289 6.48 -13.38 1.91
C ALA A 289 5.64 -14.28 2.81
N ALA A 290 5.26 -15.48 2.33
CA ALA A 290 4.53 -16.47 3.13
C ALA A 290 5.36 -16.95 4.33
N ALA A 291 6.65 -17.25 4.13
CA ALA A 291 7.51 -17.69 5.22
C ALA A 291 7.74 -16.61 6.29
N VAL A 292 7.82 -15.32 5.90
CA VAL A 292 7.90 -14.21 6.86
C VAL A 292 6.56 -14.01 7.59
N GLN A 293 5.43 -14.20 6.91
CA GLN A 293 4.11 -14.18 7.55
C GLN A 293 3.97 -15.25 8.63
N ASP A 294 4.54 -16.44 8.44
CA ASP A 294 4.52 -17.50 9.47
C ASP A 294 5.35 -17.14 10.73
N LEU A 295 6.25 -16.16 10.62
CA LEU A 295 7.04 -15.62 11.73
C LEU A 295 6.37 -14.42 12.42
N GLU A 296 5.20 -14.00 11.94
CA GLU A 296 4.55 -12.77 12.36
C GLU A 296 4.21 -12.79 13.85
N VAL A 297 4.69 -11.77 14.55
CA VAL A 297 4.36 -11.52 15.95
C VAL A 297 3.20 -10.56 15.96
N VAL A 298 2.00 -11.08 16.25
CA VAL A 298 0.77 -10.28 16.32
C VAL A 298 0.94 -9.17 17.37
N PRO A 299 0.81 -7.88 16.99
CA PRO A 299 0.78 -6.78 17.93
C PRO A 299 -0.45 -6.91 18.83
N SER A 300 -0.28 -6.68 20.12
CA SER A 300 -1.40 -6.40 21.02
C SER A 300 -1.83 -4.94 20.84
N LEU A 301 -3.11 -4.61 20.98
CA LEU A 301 -3.61 -3.23 20.87
C LEU A 301 -2.90 -2.24 21.81
N SER A 302 -2.29 -2.71 22.91
CA SER A 302 -1.44 -1.92 23.80
C SER A 302 -0.12 -1.47 23.20
N ASP A 303 0.33 -2.09 22.10
CA ASP A 303 1.59 -1.75 21.43
C ASP A 303 1.49 -0.48 20.57
N TYR A 304 0.28 0.05 20.37
CA TYR A 304 0.00 1.35 19.73
C TYR A 304 -0.31 2.46 20.74
N ALA A 305 -0.27 2.15 22.05
CA ALA A 305 -0.30 3.18 23.08
C ALA A 305 1.05 3.91 23.03
N THR A 306 1.10 5.04 22.32
CA THR A 306 2.21 5.96 22.40
C THR A 306 2.37 6.38 23.87
N GLY A 307 3.60 6.28 24.40
CA GLY A 307 3.92 6.49 25.81
C GLY A 307 3.77 7.93 26.27
N TRP A 308 2.54 8.41 26.37
CA TRP A 308 2.11 9.67 26.97
C TRP A 308 0.99 9.46 27.98
N GLU A 309 1.00 8.36 28.72
CA GLU A 309 0.37 8.36 30.05
C GLU A 309 1.44 8.76 31.05
N GLU A 310 1.34 10.01 31.53
CA GLU A 310 2.08 10.51 32.68
C GLU A 310 2.07 9.47 33.80
N ASP A 311 3.19 9.35 34.51
CA ASP A 311 3.33 8.60 35.75
C ASP A 311 2.22 8.96 36.74
N VAL A 312 1.09 8.25 36.68
CA VAL A 312 0.13 8.21 37.76
C VAL A 312 0.74 7.30 38.81
N ILE A 313 1.44 7.92 39.76
CA ILE A 313 1.81 7.31 41.03
C ILE A 313 0.49 6.84 41.68
N GLU A 314 0.17 5.56 41.56
CA GLU A 314 -0.89 4.94 42.35
C GLU A 314 -0.47 5.00 43.83
N PRO A 315 -1.29 5.57 44.73
CA PRO A 315 -1.02 5.46 46.15
C PRO A 315 -1.26 4.00 46.55
N SER A 316 -0.21 3.34 47.05
CA SER A 316 -0.28 1.98 47.56
C SER A 316 -1.32 1.88 48.68
N ILE A 317 -2.51 1.36 48.38
CA ILE A 317 -3.47 0.96 49.39
C ILE A 317 -3.05 -0.42 49.89
N ASP A 318 -2.43 -0.43 51.07
CA ASP A 318 -2.13 -1.65 51.81
C ASP A 318 -3.43 -2.30 52.33
N GLU A 319 -3.96 -3.26 51.56
CA GLU A 319 -5.15 -4.05 51.89
C GLU A 319 -5.01 -4.88 53.17
N LYS A 320 -3.84 -4.93 53.83
CA LYS A 320 -3.71 -5.54 55.16
C LYS A 320 -4.26 -4.69 56.30
N SER A 321 -4.47 -3.37 56.11
CA SER A 321 -4.98 -2.51 57.19
C SER A 321 -6.52 -2.48 57.33
N LEU A 322 -7.26 -3.06 56.38
CA LEU A 322 -8.73 -3.03 56.34
C LEU A 322 -9.42 -4.27 56.94
N ARG A 323 -8.67 -5.29 57.38
CA ARG A 323 -9.25 -6.51 57.98
C ARG A 323 -9.22 -6.57 59.52
N GLU A 324 -8.61 -5.62 60.22
CA GLU A 324 -8.56 -5.62 61.69
C GLU A 324 -9.52 -4.64 62.39
N LYS A 325 -10.35 -3.88 61.65
CA LYS A 325 -11.33 -2.93 62.24
C LYS A 325 -12.81 -3.32 62.13
N LYS A 326 -13.12 -4.61 61.99
CA LYS A 326 -14.51 -5.13 62.02
C LYS A 326 -14.85 -6.09 63.17
N LEU A 327 -14.00 -6.20 64.19
CA LEU A 327 -14.33 -6.89 65.44
C LEU A 327 -13.91 -6.02 66.64
N GLN A 328 -14.73 -5.02 66.98
CA GLN A 328 -14.90 -4.50 68.34
C GLN A 328 -15.86 -3.30 68.31
N THR A 329 -17.17 -3.57 68.37
CA THR A 329 -18.16 -2.71 69.02
C THR A 329 -19.51 -3.42 69.05
N THR A 330 -19.64 -4.38 69.97
CA THR A 330 -20.93 -4.72 70.58
C THR A 330 -20.63 -5.30 71.96
N ASN A 331 -20.72 -4.47 73.01
CA ASN A 331 -21.27 -4.83 74.32
C ASN A 331 -21.10 -3.68 75.32
N LYS A 332 -22.25 -3.32 75.91
CA LYS A 332 -22.53 -2.33 76.97
C LYS A 332 -22.57 -0.87 76.57
#